data_AF-A0A9J6NYY6-F1
#
_entry.id   AF-A0A9J6NYY6-F1
#
_cell.length_a   1.000
_cell.length_b   1.000
_cell.length_c   1.000
_cell.angle_alpha   90.00
_cell.angle_beta   90.00
_cell.angle_gamma   90.00
#
_symmetry.space_group_name_H-M   'P 1'
#
loop_
_entity.id
_entity.type
_entity.pdbx_description
1 polymer ?
#
loop_
_entity_poly.entity_id
_entity_poly.type
_entity_poly.pdbx_seq_one_letter_code
_entity_poly.pdbx_strand_id
1 'polypeptide(L)'
;MKKLCIVLLSVMLILVTPKQTYAAIEMQKKNDVPLDKYWTIKLNIDVDESSIIDNNIYILDAQGNKINCELSKTDNTNIITITPKSNYNPGEKYTLHIEKGIKSISGEKLNEAVIMEFTTKKQSNQEMEDRIKEKIIFENDIRTFTLYAFMNFTGYDDENNKSGFHEVRKMVREDLENMNLELLDNDFYTNTDKDYVYYKNTLKKLGSAPDFPPLQKMGKYEIKGIEKHLKEFYEKANIEELYKKYKPYYDKELKKYSDNAIEAIAKTNSFLRVDVPNSESFYIEVNLLDAYWRGFGLGNIDLYRGKGVILTGPSYEPNILNIVHEYLHGVINPIIDDLDKEVNNLSYNMKEIQQSKAVKQGYDNWSEITKESFVRALSRKMVGGYSMNEIERQTSDGFVLTKYVYEEFDKYEDYDGTLKEFIRDILKSYE
;
A
#
# COMPACT_ATOMS: atom_id res chain seq x y z
N MET A 1 0.89 -70.45 1.86
CA MET A 1 0.40 -70.38 0.46
C MET A 1 -0.69 -69.31 0.36
N LYS A 2 -0.63 -68.53 -0.70
CA LYS A 2 -1.26 -67.21 -0.90
C LYS A 2 -2.80 -67.24 -0.80
N LYS A 3 -3.40 -66.27 -0.11
CA LYS A 3 -4.72 -65.73 -0.46
C LYS A 3 -4.56 -64.24 -0.70
N LEU A 4 -4.53 -63.92 -1.99
CA LEU A 4 -4.50 -62.58 -2.57
C LEU A 4 -5.92 -62.00 -2.42
N CYS A 5 -6.11 -61.06 -1.49
CA CYS A 5 -7.33 -60.24 -1.47
C CYS A 5 -7.09 -59.02 -2.35
N ILE A 6 -7.58 -59.08 -3.58
CA ILE A 6 -7.69 -57.92 -4.48
C ILE A 6 -8.86 -57.08 -3.95
N VAL A 7 -8.56 -55.95 -3.30
CA VAL A 7 -9.54 -54.90 -3.07
C VAL A 7 -9.62 -54.10 -4.36
N LEU A 8 -10.68 -54.29 -5.13
CA LEU A 8 -11.05 -53.40 -6.24
C LEU A 8 -11.34 -52.02 -5.64
N LEU A 9 -10.40 -51.09 -5.80
CA LEU A 9 -10.68 -49.66 -5.64
C LEU A 9 -11.58 -49.26 -6.82
N SER A 10 -12.87 -49.09 -6.57
CA SER A 10 -13.80 -48.47 -7.51
C SER A 10 -13.39 -47.00 -7.69
N VAL A 11 -12.59 -46.72 -8.73
CA VAL A 11 -12.39 -45.37 -9.23
C VAL A 11 -13.74 -44.88 -9.74
N MET A 12 -14.41 -44.07 -8.93
CA MET A 12 -15.61 -43.36 -9.33
C MET A 12 -15.15 -42.27 -10.31
N LEU A 13 -15.19 -42.60 -11.60
CA LEU A 13 -14.96 -41.67 -12.69
C LEU A 13 -16.09 -40.62 -12.62
N ILE A 14 -15.82 -39.49 -11.97
CA ILE A 14 -16.68 -38.32 -12.07
C ILE A 14 -16.55 -37.87 -13.51
N LEU A 15 -17.51 -38.29 -14.34
CA LEU A 15 -17.78 -37.70 -15.64
C LEU A 15 -18.12 -36.23 -15.37
N VAL A 16 -17.09 -35.38 -15.44
CA VAL A 16 -17.27 -33.95 -15.61
C VAL A 16 -17.96 -33.81 -16.96
N THR A 17 -19.29 -33.70 -16.93
CA THR A 17 -20.01 -33.35 -18.14
C THR A 17 -19.50 -31.97 -18.56
N PRO A 18 -19.08 -31.79 -19.82
CA PRO A 18 -18.81 -30.44 -20.31
C PRO A 18 -20.08 -29.64 -20.06
N LYS A 19 -19.97 -28.51 -19.34
CA LYS A 19 -21.05 -27.51 -19.31
C LYS A 19 -21.43 -27.29 -20.77
N GLN A 20 -22.69 -27.51 -21.12
CA GLN A 20 -23.23 -27.11 -22.41
C GLN A 20 -23.01 -25.60 -22.54
N THR A 21 -21.96 -25.20 -23.24
CA THR A 21 -21.79 -23.84 -23.71
C THR A 21 -22.79 -23.68 -24.84
N TYR A 22 -23.92 -23.03 -24.56
CA TYR A 22 -24.79 -22.55 -25.63
C TYR A 22 -23.96 -21.62 -26.51
N ALA A 23 -24.02 -21.80 -27.83
CA ALA A 23 -23.34 -20.91 -28.77
C ALA A 23 -23.88 -19.48 -28.58
N ALA A 24 -22.99 -18.58 -28.17
CA ALA A 24 -23.22 -17.15 -28.12
C ALA A 24 -22.47 -16.49 -29.29
N ILE A 25 -23.00 -15.39 -29.79
CA ILE A 25 -22.32 -14.54 -30.76
C ILE A 25 -21.21 -13.79 -30.02
N GLU A 26 -19.97 -14.10 -30.35
CA GLU A 26 -18.81 -13.32 -29.89
C GLU A 26 -18.64 -12.08 -30.78
N MET A 27 -18.81 -10.91 -30.18
CA MET A 27 -18.51 -9.65 -30.85
C MET A 27 -17.01 -9.38 -30.86
N GLN A 28 -16.57 -8.55 -31.80
CA GLN A 28 -15.19 -8.10 -31.85
C GLN A 28 -14.80 -7.41 -30.53
N LYS A 29 -13.71 -7.90 -29.92
CA LYS A 29 -13.15 -7.31 -28.71
C LYS A 29 -12.80 -5.83 -28.89
N LYS A 30 -12.97 -5.04 -27.83
CA LYS A 30 -12.56 -3.62 -27.81
C LYS A 30 -11.39 -3.39 -26.87
N ASN A 31 -10.46 -2.54 -27.25
CA ASN A 31 -9.33 -2.15 -26.40
C ASN A 31 -9.39 -0.64 -26.15
N ASP A 32 -8.65 -0.18 -25.14
CA ASP A 32 -8.52 1.24 -24.80
C ASP A 32 -9.87 1.91 -24.50
N VAL A 33 -10.79 1.16 -23.87
CA VAL A 33 -12.11 1.66 -23.52
C VAL A 33 -12.02 2.68 -22.38
N PRO A 34 -12.64 3.88 -22.49
CA PRO A 34 -12.67 4.86 -21.41
C PRO A 34 -13.22 4.28 -20.09
N LEU A 35 -12.69 4.73 -18.95
CA LEU A 35 -13.06 4.22 -17.62
C LEU A 35 -14.51 4.54 -17.23
N ASP A 36 -15.08 5.58 -17.80
CA ASP A 36 -16.45 6.06 -17.60
C ASP A 36 -17.41 5.57 -18.71
N LYS A 37 -16.99 4.60 -19.52
CA LYS A 37 -17.76 4.15 -20.67
C LYS A 37 -19.12 3.56 -20.25
N TYR A 38 -20.19 4.07 -20.84
CA TYR A 38 -21.48 3.39 -20.87
C TYR A 38 -21.69 2.70 -22.24
N TRP A 39 -22.52 1.67 -22.23
CA TRP A 39 -22.84 0.88 -23.44
C TRP A 39 -24.27 1.11 -23.87
N THR A 40 -24.48 1.02 -25.18
CA THR A 40 -25.81 1.02 -25.79
C THR A 40 -25.98 -0.22 -26.64
N ILE A 41 -27.06 -0.96 -26.42
CA ILE A 41 -27.46 -2.12 -27.22
C ILE A 41 -28.61 -1.67 -28.11
N LYS A 42 -28.47 -1.86 -29.42
CA LYS A 42 -29.54 -1.61 -30.38
C LYS A 42 -30.11 -2.95 -30.87
N LEU A 43 -31.38 -3.19 -30.58
CA LEU A 43 -32.12 -4.36 -31.04
C LEU A 43 -32.86 -4.05 -32.35
N ASN A 44 -33.19 -5.07 -33.12
CA ASN A 44 -33.94 -4.94 -34.37
C ASN A 44 -35.45 -4.69 -34.15
N ILE A 45 -35.96 -4.97 -32.94
CA ILE A 45 -37.37 -4.84 -32.54
C ILE A 45 -37.44 -4.22 -31.14
N ASP A 46 -38.55 -3.56 -30.85
CA ASP A 46 -38.85 -2.97 -29.54
C ASP A 46 -38.84 -4.01 -28.42
N VAL A 47 -38.19 -3.65 -27.31
CA VAL A 47 -37.92 -4.53 -26.16
C VAL A 47 -38.97 -4.38 -25.06
N ASP A 48 -39.36 -5.49 -24.45
CA ASP A 48 -40.13 -5.51 -23.20
C ASP A 48 -39.22 -5.10 -22.04
N GLU A 49 -39.54 -3.98 -21.40
CA GLU A 49 -38.77 -3.39 -20.31
C GLU A 49 -38.63 -4.33 -19.11
N SER A 50 -39.62 -5.19 -18.87
CA SER A 50 -39.55 -6.18 -17.78
C SER A 50 -38.48 -7.25 -17.99
N SER A 51 -37.98 -7.38 -19.22
CA SER A 51 -36.87 -8.29 -19.54
C SER A 51 -35.48 -7.66 -19.40
N ILE A 52 -35.40 -6.33 -19.20
CA ILE A 52 -34.15 -5.59 -19.01
C ILE A 52 -33.72 -5.70 -17.54
N ILE A 53 -33.11 -6.83 -17.20
CA ILE A 53 -32.69 -7.17 -15.83
C ILE A 53 -31.24 -7.67 -15.81
N ASP A 54 -30.63 -7.65 -14.64
CA ASP A 54 -29.24 -8.05 -14.34
C ASP A 54 -28.89 -9.52 -14.67
N ASN A 55 -29.89 -10.38 -14.79
CA ASN A 55 -29.72 -11.75 -15.24
C ASN A 55 -29.63 -11.87 -16.75
N ASN A 56 -30.16 -10.88 -17.48
CA ASN A 56 -30.16 -10.88 -18.94
C ASN A 56 -29.09 -9.96 -19.52
N ILE A 57 -28.70 -8.91 -18.81
CA ILE A 57 -27.65 -7.98 -19.25
C ILE A 57 -26.76 -7.69 -18.05
N TYR A 58 -25.49 -8.03 -18.17
CA TYR A 58 -24.52 -7.81 -17.09
C TYR A 58 -23.10 -7.72 -17.65
N ILE A 59 -22.22 -7.10 -16.88
CA ILE A 59 -20.79 -7.05 -17.15
C ILE A 59 -20.08 -7.83 -16.06
N LEU A 60 -19.18 -8.72 -16.46
CA LEU A 60 -18.27 -9.42 -15.58
C LEU A 60 -16.89 -8.75 -15.60
N ASP A 61 -16.26 -8.63 -14.44
CA ASP A 61 -14.82 -8.38 -14.35
C ASP A 61 -14.01 -9.63 -14.73
N ALA A 62 -12.68 -9.51 -14.75
CA ALA A 62 -11.78 -10.61 -15.05
C ALA A 62 -11.89 -11.80 -14.05
N GLN A 63 -12.43 -11.55 -12.85
CA GLN A 63 -12.65 -12.56 -11.81
C GLN A 63 -14.01 -13.26 -11.98
N GLY A 64 -14.83 -12.85 -12.95
CA GLY A 64 -16.17 -13.37 -13.17
C GLY A 64 -17.21 -12.83 -12.19
N ASN A 65 -16.90 -11.76 -11.44
CA ASN A 65 -17.88 -11.08 -10.61
C ASN A 65 -18.67 -10.08 -11.45
N LYS A 66 -19.98 -10.00 -11.18
CA LYS A 66 -20.83 -8.98 -11.79
C LYS A 66 -20.51 -7.62 -11.21
N ILE A 67 -20.19 -6.64 -12.05
CA ILE A 67 -20.13 -5.23 -11.63
C ILE A 67 -21.54 -4.63 -11.57
N ASN A 68 -21.72 -3.63 -10.72
CA ASN A 68 -23.03 -3.00 -10.52
C ASN A 68 -23.33 -2.01 -11.67
N CYS A 69 -24.37 -2.31 -12.44
CA CYS A 69 -24.83 -1.47 -13.55
C CYS A 69 -26.28 -1.02 -13.33
N GLU A 70 -26.58 0.19 -13.77
CA GLU A 70 -27.93 0.65 -14.04
C GLU A 70 -28.29 0.30 -15.49
N LEU A 71 -29.45 -0.33 -15.66
CA LEU A 71 -30.00 -0.70 -16.97
C LEU A 71 -31.24 0.15 -17.21
N SER A 72 -31.30 0.79 -18.38
CA SER A 72 -32.46 1.59 -18.76
C SER A 72 -32.76 1.47 -20.24
N LYS A 73 -34.02 1.68 -20.59
CA LYS A 73 -34.48 1.78 -21.97
C LYS A 73 -34.51 3.26 -22.35
N THR A 74 -34.01 3.60 -23.54
CA THR A 74 -34.11 5.00 -24.02
C THR A 74 -35.53 5.29 -24.53
N ASP A 75 -35.84 6.55 -24.84
CA ASP A 75 -37.08 6.93 -25.53
C ASP A 75 -37.28 6.16 -26.86
N ASN A 76 -36.18 5.76 -27.50
CA ASN A 76 -36.20 4.79 -28.58
C ASN A 76 -36.39 3.38 -28.00
N THR A 77 -37.52 2.77 -28.32
CA THR A 77 -38.04 1.55 -27.69
C THR A 77 -37.25 0.28 -27.97
N ASN A 78 -36.22 0.34 -28.80
CA ASN A 78 -35.33 -0.77 -29.15
C ASN A 78 -33.87 -0.55 -28.70
N ILE A 79 -33.58 0.48 -27.91
CA ILE A 79 -32.23 0.78 -27.40
C ILE A 79 -32.20 0.67 -25.88
N ILE A 80 -31.23 -0.12 -25.39
CA ILE A 80 -30.96 -0.32 -23.97
C ILE A 80 -29.63 0.36 -23.64
N THR A 81 -29.57 1.09 -22.55
CA THR A 81 -28.36 1.69 -21.99
C THR A 81 -27.90 0.90 -20.77
N ILE A 82 -26.60 0.67 -20.68
CA ILE A 82 -25.93 0.03 -19.55
C ILE A 82 -24.92 1.03 -18.99
N THR A 83 -25.16 1.49 -17.77
CA THR A 83 -24.33 2.48 -17.09
C THR A 83 -23.71 1.87 -15.85
N PRO A 84 -22.39 1.64 -15.80
CA PRO A 84 -21.71 1.25 -14.57
C PRO A 84 -21.94 2.28 -13.46
N LYS A 85 -22.23 1.84 -12.23
CA LYS A 85 -22.39 2.76 -11.08
C LYS A 85 -21.06 3.30 -10.54
N SER A 86 -19.95 2.75 -11.02
CA SER A 86 -18.59 3.19 -10.71
C SER A 86 -17.73 3.02 -11.95
N ASN A 87 -16.68 3.82 -12.08
CA ASN A 87 -15.74 3.69 -13.19
C ASN A 87 -15.15 2.28 -13.22
N TYR A 88 -14.83 1.80 -14.42
CA TYR A 88 -14.05 0.60 -14.59
C TYR A 88 -12.63 0.79 -14.03
N ASN A 89 -12.02 -0.31 -13.62
CA ASN A 89 -10.63 -0.32 -13.21
C ASN A 89 -9.72 -0.12 -14.45
N PRO A 90 -8.65 0.69 -14.35
CA PRO A 90 -7.75 0.96 -15.48
C PRO A 90 -6.99 -0.28 -15.95
N GLY A 91 -6.90 -0.46 -17.28
CA GLY A 91 -6.17 -1.58 -17.90
C GLY A 91 -6.78 -2.97 -17.69
N GLU A 92 -7.92 -3.06 -17.01
CA GLU A 92 -8.58 -4.32 -16.68
C GLU A 92 -9.45 -4.86 -17.83
N LYS A 93 -9.67 -6.17 -17.78
CA LYS A 93 -10.53 -6.89 -18.73
C LYS A 93 -11.93 -7.06 -18.17
N TYR A 94 -12.90 -6.94 -19.06
CA TYR A 94 -14.31 -7.10 -18.76
C TYR A 94 -15.02 -7.84 -19.89
N THR A 95 -16.12 -8.49 -19.55
CA THR A 95 -16.98 -9.17 -20.52
C THR A 95 -18.41 -8.69 -20.38
N LEU A 96 -18.97 -8.11 -21.44
CA LEU A 96 -20.40 -7.77 -21.52
C LEU A 96 -21.18 -8.99 -22.01
N HIS A 97 -22.22 -9.36 -21.26
CA HIS A 97 -23.14 -10.45 -21.57
C HIS A 97 -24.53 -9.92 -21.86
N ILE A 98 -25.14 -10.44 -22.93
CA ILE A 98 -26.55 -10.25 -23.29
C ILE A 98 -27.16 -11.62 -23.53
N GLU A 99 -28.02 -12.06 -22.63
CA GLU A 99 -28.59 -13.41 -22.65
C GLU A 99 -29.87 -13.48 -23.48
N LYS A 100 -30.23 -14.72 -23.86
CA LYS A 100 -31.46 -15.02 -24.60
C LYS A 100 -32.76 -14.68 -23.85
N GLY A 101 -32.68 -14.29 -22.58
CA GLY A 101 -33.83 -13.93 -21.76
C GLY A 101 -34.43 -12.56 -22.10
N ILE A 102 -33.75 -11.74 -22.89
CA ILE A 102 -34.30 -10.49 -23.44
C ILE A 102 -35.47 -10.80 -24.37
N LYS A 103 -36.57 -10.04 -24.23
CA LYS A 103 -37.81 -10.26 -24.98
C LYS A 103 -38.24 -9.01 -25.76
N SER A 104 -38.86 -9.21 -26.91
CA SER A 104 -39.64 -8.18 -27.58
C SER A 104 -40.95 -7.90 -26.82
N ILE A 105 -41.63 -6.80 -27.18
CA ILE A 105 -42.99 -6.50 -26.67
C ILE A 105 -43.99 -7.63 -27.00
N SER A 106 -43.80 -8.36 -28.11
CA SER A 106 -44.62 -9.52 -28.47
C SER A 106 -44.25 -10.80 -27.70
N GLY A 107 -43.23 -10.76 -26.84
CA GLY A 107 -42.78 -11.88 -26.00
C GLY A 107 -41.76 -12.81 -26.66
N GLU A 108 -41.28 -12.50 -27.87
CA GLU A 108 -40.26 -13.28 -28.57
C GLU A 108 -38.89 -13.06 -27.93
N LYS A 109 -38.12 -14.14 -27.75
CA LYS A 109 -36.79 -14.09 -27.14
C LYS A 109 -35.71 -13.75 -28.17
N LEU A 110 -34.60 -13.21 -27.69
CA LEU A 110 -33.40 -13.05 -28.49
C LEU A 110 -32.91 -14.43 -29.01
N ASN A 111 -32.60 -14.50 -30.31
CA ASN A 111 -32.24 -15.76 -30.98
C ASN A 111 -30.95 -16.38 -30.40
N GLU A 112 -29.95 -15.54 -30.16
CA GLU A 112 -28.64 -15.93 -29.68
C GLU A 112 -28.19 -14.99 -28.57
N ALA A 113 -27.47 -15.53 -27.58
CA ALA A 113 -26.82 -14.70 -26.59
C ALA A 113 -25.65 -13.97 -27.27
N VAL A 114 -25.25 -12.82 -26.75
CA VAL A 114 -24.13 -12.03 -27.26
C VAL A 114 -23.13 -11.82 -26.14
N ILE A 115 -21.86 -12.00 -26.46
CA ILE A 115 -20.73 -11.77 -25.56
C ILE A 115 -19.76 -10.81 -26.24
N MET A 116 -19.25 -9.84 -25.49
CA MET A 116 -18.22 -8.92 -25.99
C MET A 116 -17.17 -8.69 -24.89
N GLU A 117 -15.93 -9.07 -25.19
CA GLU A 117 -14.79 -8.74 -24.36
C GLU A 117 -14.35 -7.29 -24.61
N PHE A 118 -13.90 -6.61 -23.56
CA PHE A 118 -13.20 -5.35 -23.71
C PHE A 118 -12.12 -5.14 -22.64
N THR A 119 -11.11 -4.36 -23.00
CA THR A 119 -10.05 -3.91 -22.11
C THR A 119 -10.09 -2.38 -22.01
N THR A 120 -10.03 -1.86 -20.80
CA THR A 120 -10.07 -0.43 -20.55
C THR A 120 -8.73 0.25 -20.82
N LYS A 121 -8.74 1.57 -20.99
CA LYS A 121 -7.51 2.35 -21.12
C LYS A 121 -6.65 2.17 -19.87
N LYS A 122 -5.33 2.10 -20.06
CA LYS A 122 -4.40 2.22 -18.92
C LYS A 122 -4.48 3.66 -18.41
N GLN A 123 -4.35 3.84 -17.10
CA GLN A 123 -4.21 5.18 -16.54
C GLN A 123 -2.82 5.72 -16.91
N SER A 124 -2.75 6.96 -17.39
CA SER A 124 -1.46 7.57 -17.68
C SER A 124 -0.72 7.93 -16.39
N ASN A 125 0.62 7.93 -16.42
CA ASN A 125 1.42 8.35 -15.26
C ASN A 125 1.04 9.77 -14.82
N GLN A 126 0.79 10.69 -15.76
CA GLN A 126 0.37 12.06 -15.43
C GLN A 126 -0.97 12.11 -14.69
N GLU A 127 -1.99 11.39 -15.16
CA GLU A 127 -3.28 11.31 -14.46
C GLU A 127 -3.13 10.68 -13.06
N MET A 128 -2.20 9.73 -12.89
CA MET A 128 -1.89 9.14 -11.58
C MET A 128 -1.15 10.12 -10.67
N GLU A 129 -0.17 10.86 -11.19
CA GLU A 129 0.56 11.91 -10.47
C GLU A 129 -0.37 12.99 -9.95
N ASP A 130 -1.29 13.49 -10.79
CA ASP A 130 -2.25 14.53 -10.40
C ASP A 130 -3.13 14.06 -9.22
N ARG A 131 -3.62 12.81 -9.29
CA ARG A 131 -4.44 12.22 -8.22
C ARG A 131 -3.65 11.96 -6.94
N ILE A 132 -2.39 11.55 -7.04
CA ILE A 132 -1.51 11.35 -5.89
C ILE A 132 -1.16 12.69 -5.25
N LYS A 133 -0.93 13.73 -6.06
CA LYS A 133 -0.64 15.09 -5.59
C LYS A 133 -1.77 15.67 -4.73
N GLU A 134 -3.02 15.34 -5.03
CA GLU A 134 -4.17 15.74 -4.21
C GLU A 134 -4.22 15.02 -2.84
N LYS A 135 -3.52 13.88 -2.71
CA LYS A 135 -3.56 13.04 -1.51
C LYS A 135 -2.33 13.15 -0.63
N ILE A 136 -1.18 13.55 -1.16
CA ILE A 136 0.06 13.68 -0.38
C ILE A 136 0.24 15.11 0.12
N ILE A 137 0.45 15.22 1.42
CA ILE A 137 0.73 16.48 2.11
C ILE A 137 2.17 16.46 2.62
N PHE A 138 2.97 17.43 2.19
CA PHE A 138 4.34 17.62 2.66
C PHE A 138 4.35 18.66 3.77
N GLU A 139 4.30 18.20 5.01
CA GLU A 139 4.20 19.08 6.18
C GLU A 139 4.79 18.38 7.39
N ASN A 140 5.65 19.08 8.12
CA ASN A 140 6.20 18.59 9.38
C ASN A 140 5.27 18.86 10.56
N ASP A 141 5.24 17.92 11.50
CA ASP A 141 4.49 18.05 12.74
C ASP A 141 5.39 18.57 13.87
N ILE A 142 4.89 19.59 14.58
CA ILE A 142 5.57 20.12 15.78
C ILE A 142 5.77 19.05 16.85
N ARG A 143 4.93 18.01 16.91
CA ARG A 143 5.11 16.86 17.80
C ARG A 143 6.43 16.13 17.53
N THR A 144 6.70 15.82 16.25
CA THR A 144 7.93 15.19 15.81
C THR A 144 9.13 16.07 16.19
N PHE A 145 9.03 17.37 15.87
CA PHE A 145 10.07 18.34 16.22
C PHE A 145 10.32 18.38 17.74
N THR A 146 9.27 18.48 18.55
CA THR A 146 9.36 18.57 20.01
C THR A 146 10.05 17.33 20.60
N LEU A 147 9.61 16.14 20.20
CA LEU A 147 10.17 14.89 20.71
C LEU A 147 11.67 14.79 20.42
N TYR A 148 12.08 15.08 19.19
CA TYR A 148 13.49 14.96 18.83
C TYR A 148 14.35 16.11 19.35
N ALA A 149 13.81 17.32 19.49
CA ALA A 149 14.49 18.41 20.19
C ALA A 149 14.73 18.04 21.66
N PHE A 150 13.73 17.46 22.33
CA PHE A 150 13.84 16.97 23.70
C PHE A 150 14.88 15.85 23.83
N MET A 151 14.84 14.85 22.94
CA MET A 151 15.84 13.79 22.89
C MET A 151 17.25 14.37 22.73
N ASN A 152 17.45 15.28 21.77
CA ASN A 152 18.75 15.91 21.52
C ASN A 152 19.26 16.72 22.71
N PHE A 153 18.38 17.44 23.40
CA PHE A 153 18.73 18.19 24.61
C PHE A 153 19.14 17.27 25.77
N THR A 154 18.48 16.10 25.89
CA THR A 154 18.63 15.21 27.05
C THR A 154 19.62 14.05 26.85
N GLY A 155 20.39 14.07 25.76
CA GLY A 155 21.52 13.16 25.53
C GLY A 155 21.41 12.22 24.33
N TYR A 156 20.56 12.51 23.35
CA TYR A 156 20.48 11.72 22.12
C TYR A 156 21.58 12.07 21.11
N ASP A 157 22.58 11.19 21.03
CA ASP A 157 23.79 11.37 20.19
C ASP A 157 23.94 10.36 19.05
N ASP A 158 22.97 9.47 18.78
CA ASP A 158 23.09 8.55 17.64
C ASP A 158 23.27 9.33 16.34
N GLU A 159 24.24 8.91 15.54
CA GLU A 159 24.49 9.42 14.19
C GLU A 159 25.11 8.33 13.31
N ASN A 160 24.54 8.15 12.13
CA ASN A 160 25.02 7.20 11.13
C ASN A 160 25.93 7.89 10.09
N ASN A 161 25.96 9.22 10.06
CA ASN A 161 26.79 10.00 9.15
C ASN A 161 28.21 10.18 9.69
N LYS A 162 29.20 9.78 8.89
CA LYS A 162 30.61 10.02 9.19
C LYS A 162 30.96 11.52 9.25
N SER A 163 30.19 12.36 8.57
CA SER A 163 30.35 13.81 8.59
C SER A 163 29.72 14.48 9.82
N GLY A 164 29.11 13.71 10.72
CA GLY A 164 28.42 14.20 11.91
C GLY A 164 26.98 14.65 11.65
N PHE A 165 26.41 15.32 12.65
CA PHE A 165 25.00 15.74 12.65
C PHE A 165 24.65 16.68 11.49
N HIS A 166 23.41 16.59 11.03
CA HIS A 166 22.83 17.57 10.11
C HIS A 166 22.93 19.00 10.68
N GLU A 167 23.11 20.01 9.81
CA GLU A 167 23.33 21.40 10.23
C GLU A 167 22.23 21.92 11.15
N VAL A 168 20.97 21.70 10.78
CA VAL A 168 19.80 22.10 11.58
C VAL A 168 19.80 21.44 12.95
N ARG A 169 20.24 20.18 13.08
CA ARG A 169 20.36 19.49 14.37
C ARG A 169 21.38 20.18 15.27
N LYS A 170 22.53 20.58 14.74
CA LYS A 170 23.55 21.33 15.49
C LYS A 170 23.02 22.68 15.94
N MET A 171 22.39 23.44 15.04
CA MET A 171 21.83 24.75 15.36
C MET A 171 20.72 24.66 16.44
N VAL A 172 19.83 23.67 16.36
CA VAL A 172 18.79 23.46 17.37
C VAL A 172 19.41 23.11 18.73
N ARG A 173 20.43 22.25 18.77
CA ARG A 173 21.15 21.93 20.02
C ARG A 173 21.81 23.16 20.62
N GLU A 174 22.51 23.94 19.81
CA GLU A 174 23.16 25.18 20.26
C GLU A 174 22.14 26.18 20.83
N ASP A 175 20.99 26.37 20.16
CA ASP A 175 19.91 27.22 20.69
C ASP A 175 19.40 26.72 22.04
N LEU A 176 19.15 25.41 22.18
CA LEU A 176 18.63 24.82 23.41
C LEU A 176 19.64 24.89 24.56
N GLU A 177 20.93 24.67 24.28
CA GLU A 177 22.02 24.83 25.25
C GLU A 177 22.08 26.28 25.77
N ASN A 178 21.95 27.27 24.88
CA ASN A 178 21.95 28.69 25.24
C ASN A 178 20.73 29.13 26.08
N MET A 179 19.64 28.35 26.09
CA MET A 179 18.47 28.63 26.91
C MET A 179 18.71 28.33 28.40
N ASN A 180 19.75 27.56 28.76
CA ASN A 180 20.07 27.18 30.15
C ASN A 180 18.86 26.61 30.91
N LEU A 181 18.16 25.65 30.29
CA LEU A 181 16.92 25.09 30.84
C LEU A 181 17.20 24.18 32.05
N GLU A 182 16.36 24.29 33.06
CA GLU A 182 16.29 23.35 34.18
C GLU A 182 15.00 22.53 34.05
N LEU A 183 15.07 21.32 33.52
CA LEU A 183 13.93 20.39 33.40
C LEU A 183 13.79 19.51 34.65
N LEU A 184 12.68 18.77 34.74
CA LEU A 184 12.51 17.70 35.73
C LEU A 184 13.62 16.64 35.63
N ASP A 185 14.12 16.40 34.42
CA ASP A 185 15.26 15.54 34.14
C ASP A 185 16.00 16.04 32.89
N ASN A 186 17.12 16.72 33.09
CA ASN A 186 17.95 17.25 31.99
C ASN A 186 18.70 16.15 31.24
N ASP A 187 18.80 14.95 31.81
CA ASP A 187 19.50 13.81 31.21
C ASP A 187 18.49 12.69 30.87
N PHE A 188 17.20 13.02 30.70
CA PHE A 188 16.12 12.05 30.55
C PHE A 188 16.40 10.95 29.53
N TYR A 189 16.87 11.29 28.32
CA TYR A 189 17.19 10.28 27.30
C TYR A 189 18.29 9.33 27.79
N THR A 190 19.37 9.90 28.32
CA THR A 190 20.51 9.16 28.88
C THR A 190 20.09 8.26 30.05
N ASN A 191 19.31 8.79 31.00
CA ASN A 191 18.85 8.10 32.20
C ASN A 191 17.84 6.98 31.89
N THR A 192 17.02 7.17 30.84
CA THR A 192 16.02 6.19 30.42
C THR A 192 16.68 4.94 29.81
N ASP A 193 17.86 5.07 29.21
CA ASP A 193 18.65 3.98 28.62
C ASP A 193 17.79 3.09 27.69
N LYS A 194 17.13 3.75 26.74
CA LYS A 194 16.36 3.14 25.67
C LYS A 194 16.80 3.72 24.34
N ASP A 195 16.91 2.84 23.36
CA ASP A 195 17.21 3.25 22.00
C ASP A 195 16.06 4.09 21.41
N TYR A 196 16.36 4.73 20.27
CA TYR A 196 15.41 5.54 19.53
C TYR A 196 14.13 4.79 19.10
N VAL A 197 14.13 3.45 19.01
CA VAL A 197 12.97 2.66 18.58
C VAL A 197 11.84 2.81 19.59
N TYR A 198 12.16 2.93 20.88
CA TYR A 198 11.17 3.20 21.91
C TYR A 198 10.52 4.58 21.74
N TYR A 199 11.31 5.61 21.43
CA TYR A 199 10.81 6.97 21.19
C TYR A 199 9.97 7.05 19.91
N LYS A 200 10.43 6.40 18.83
CA LYS A 200 9.65 6.21 17.60
C LYS A 200 8.29 5.56 17.89
N ASN A 201 8.26 4.46 18.64
CA ASN A 201 7.00 3.77 18.97
C ASN A 201 6.11 4.62 19.88
N THR A 202 6.70 5.44 20.73
CA THR A 202 5.97 6.41 21.57
C THR A 202 5.32 7.49 20.72
N LEU A 203 6.05 8.03 19.72
CA LEU A 203 5.55 9.03 18.78
C LEU A 203 4.27 8.57 18.07
N LYS A 204 4.19 7.29 17.69
CA LYS A 204 3.00 6.67 17.07
C LYS A 204 1.72 6.77 17.93
N LYS A 205 1.89 6.94 19.24
CA LYS A 205 0.79 6.98 20.22
C LYS A 205 0.67 8.35 20.88
N LEU A 206 1.40 9.35 20.40
CA LEU A 206 1.46 10.67 21.02
C LEU A 206 0.50 11.65 20.36
N GLY A 207 -0.34 12.28 21.17
CA GLY A 207 -1.27 13.34 20.76
C GLY A 207 -0.56 14.68 20.54
N SER A 208 -1.34 15.66 20.10
CA SER A 208 -0.85 17.00 19.73
C SER A 208 -0.25 17.77 20.90
N ALA A 209 0.73 18.64 20.57
CA ALA A 209 1.19 19.69 21.47
C ALA A 209 0.02 20.61 21.88
N PRO A 210 0.10 21.30 23.04
CA PRO A 210 1.22 21.28 23.99
C PRO A 210 1.12 20.14 25.03
N ASP A 211 -0.01 19.44 25.10
CA ASP A 211 -0.26 18.47 26.19
C ASP A 211 0.22 17.04 25.88
N PHE A 212 0.48 16.71 24.62
CA PHE A 212 0.95 15.40 24.16
C PHE A 212 0.18 14.20 24.73
N PRO A 213 -1.18 14.23 24.78
CA PRO A 213 -1.93 13.18 25.43
C PRO A 213 -1.73 11.83 24.74
N PRO A 214 -1.63 10.71 25.46
CA PRO A 214 -1.52 9.40 24.82
C PRO A 214 -2.81 9.09 24.06
N LEU A 215 -2.69 8.85 22.75
CA LEU A 215 -3.82 8.47 21.88
C LEU A 215 -4.25 7.03 22.15
N GLN A 216 -3.34 6.21 22.67
CA GLN A 216 -3.57 4.81 23.03
C GLN A 216 -2.74 4.45 24.26
N LYS A 217 -3.06 3.30 24.87
CA LYS A 217 -2.28 2.75 25.98
C LYS A 217 -0.83 2.48 25.54
N MET A 218 0.11 3.09 26.28
CA MET A 218 1.54 2.83 26.13
C MET A 218 1.87 1.40 26.58
N GLY A 219 2.58 0.66 25.74
CA GLY A 219 2.91 -0.75 25.92
C GLY A 219 4.30 -0.96 26.55
N LYS A 220 4.95 -2.05 26.16
CA LYS A 220 6.30 -2.44 26.62
C LYS A 220 7.41 -1.70 25.85
N TYR A 221 7.14 -1.27 24.62
CA TYR A 221 8.13 -0.74 23.69
C TYR A 221 7.98 0.77 23.50
N GLU A 222 7.36 1.45 24.46
CA GLU A 222 7.10 2.89 24.49
C GLU A 222 7.58 3.48 25.83
N ILE A 223 7.90 4.78 25.82
CA ILE A 223 8.37 5.52 26.99
C ILE A 223 7.15 6.00 27.78
N LYS A 224 6.92 5.38 28.93
CA LYS A 224 5.78 5.71 29.81
C LYS A 224 6.06 6.99 30.59
N GLY A 225 5.08 7.90 30.63
CA GLY A 225 5.18 9.13 31.41
C GLY A 225 5.95 10.26 30.73
N ILE A 226 6.38 10.05 29.47
CA ILE A 226 7.11 11.06 28.68
C ILE A 226 6.29 12.34 28.48
N GLU A 227 4.97 12.25 28.52
CA GLU A 227 4.04 13.34 28.21
C GLU A 227 4.24 14.52 29.16
N LYS A 228 4.52 14.24 30.44
CA LYS A 228 4.83 15.27 31.45
C LYS A 228 6.14 15.99 31.14
N HIS A 229 7.16 15.26 30.70
CA HIS A 229 8.47 15.82 30.36
C HIS A 229 8.40 16.64 29.06
N LEU A 230 7.68 16.15 28.05
CA LEU A 230 7.48 16.88 26.80
C LEU A 230 6.67 18.16 27.01
N LYS A 231 5.62 18.12 27.84
CA LYS A 231 4.85 19.32 28.17
C LYS A 231 5.70 20.38 28.87
N GLU A 232 6.47 19.98 29.89
CA GLU A 232 7.39 20.90 30.57
C GLU A 232 8.43 21.48 29.59
N PHE A 233 9.06 20.62 28.79
CA PHE A 233 10.05 21.03 27.80
C PHE A 233 9.44 21.99 26.76
N TYR A 234 8.22 21.70 26.29
CA TYR A 234 7.50 22.54 25.34
C TYR A 234 7.32 23.97 25.86
N GLU A 235 6.92 24.11 27.12
CA GLU A 235 6.73 25.40 27.80
C GLU A 235 8.07 26.10 28.05
N LYS A 236 9.04 25.41 28.67
CA LYS A 236 10.32 26.02 29.08
C LYS A 236 11.23 26.38 27.92
N ALA A 237 11.26 25.56 26.87
CA ALA A 237 12.07 25.80 25.68
C ALA A 237 11.36 26.69 24.64
N ASN A 238 10.14 27.16 24.92
CA ASN A 238 9.28 27.91 24.00
C ASN A 238 9.25 27.27 22.60
N ILE A 239 8.88 25.97 22.56
CA ILE A 239 9.01 25.16 21.36
C ILE A 239 8.20 25.70 20.18
N GLU A 240 7.11 26.43 20.43
CA GLU A 240 6.35 27.07 19.36
C GLU A 240 7.18 28.07 18.55
N GLU A 241 7.91 28.97 19.23
CA GLU A 241 8.78 29.94 18.55
C GLU A 241 10.06 29.29 18.02
N LEU A 242 10.61 28.27 18.71
CA LEU A 242 11.76 27.51 18.20
C LEU A 242 11.39 26.77 16.91
N TYR A 243 10.25 26.07 16.89
CA TYR A 243 9.76 25.37 15.71
C TYR A 243 9.54 26.34 14.55
N LYS A 244 8.91 27.49 14.81
CA LYS A 244 8.69 28.55 13.82
C LYS A 244 10.01 29.12 13.27
N LYS A 245 11.05 29.28 14.10
CA LYS A 245 12.40 29.68 13.67
C LYS A 245 12.99 28.68 12.67
N TYR A 246 12.80 27.38 12.90
CA TYR A 246 13.39 26.33 12.05
C TYR A 246 12.50 25.87 10.90
N LYS A 247 11.20 26.17 10.92
CA LYS A 247 10.24 25.78 9.88
C LYS A 247 10.72 26.10 8.45
N PRO A 248 11.35 27.25 8.14
CA PRO A 248 11.87 27.50 6.79
C PRO A 248 12.92 26.49 6.30
N TYR A 249 13.70 25.90 7.20
CA TYR A 249 14.68 24.85 6.85
C TYR A 249 13.96 23.53 6.49
N TYR A 250 12.94 23.16 7.27
CA TYR A 250 12.11 22.00 7.01
C TYR A 250 11.32 22.14 5.70
N ASP A 251 10.67 23.29 5.48
CA ASP A 251 9.92 23.58 4.25
C ASP A 251 10.82 23.51 3.01
N LYS A 252 12.05 24.03 3.12
CA LYS A 252 13.06 23.93 2.06
C LYS A 252 13.46 22.47 1.78
N GLU A 253 13.62 21.67 2.82
CA GLU A 253 14.00 20.26 2.67
C GLU A 253 12.86 19.43 2.08
N LEU A 254 11.63 19.57 2.61
CA LEU A 254 10.42 18.92 2.10
C LEU A 254 10.18 19.20 0.62
N LYS A 255 10.46 20.43 0.15
CA LYS A 255 10.32 20.79 -1.27
C LYS A 255 11.23 19.96 -2.19
N LYS A 256 12.38 19.46 -1.71
CA LYS A 256 13.24 18.57 -2.50
C LYS A 256 12.59 17.19 -2.74
N TYR A 257 11.67 16.80 -1.86
CA TYR A 257 10.97 15.52 -1.94
C TYR A 257 9.73 15.58 -2.83
N SER A 258 9.05 16.73 -2.92
CA SER A 258 7.68 16.79 -3.43
C SER A 258 7.49 16.11 -4.78
N ASP A 259 8.22 16.57 -5.80
CA ASP A 259 7.98 16.16 -7.18
C ASP A 259 8.45 14.71 -7.38
N ASN A 260 9.63 14.38 -6.87
CA ASN A 260 10.22 13.05 -7.00
C ASN A 260 9.44 11.96 -6.24
N ALA A 261 8.85 12.30 -5.08
CA ALA A 261 8.04 11.36 -4.32
C ALA A 261 6.70 11.09 -5.01
N ILE A 262 6.04 12.13 -5.52
CA ILE A 262 4.79 11.99 -6.29
C ILE A 262 5.02 11.14 -7.53
N GLU A 263 6.04 11.44 -8.33
CA GLU A 263 6.39 10.68 -9.53
C GLU A 263 6.68 9.21 -9.20
N ALA A 264 7.49 8.95 -8.15
CA ALA A 264 7.86 7.59 -7.78
C ALA A 264 6.66 6.76 -7.28
N ILE A 265 5.76 7.35 -6.50
CA ILE A 265 4.53 6.68 -6.05
C ILE A 265 3.58 6.47 -7.23
N ALA A 266 3.43 7.44 -8.14
CA ALA A 266 2.59 7.31 -9.33
C ALA A 266 3.06 6.19 -10.25
N LYS A 267 4.37 6.11 -10.49
CA LYS A 267 4.99 5.02 -11.23
C LYS A 267 4.77 3.67 -10.53
N THR A 268 4.88 3.64 -9.20
CA THR A 268 4.64 2.44 -8.38
C THR A 268 3.20 1.96 -8.52
N ASN A 269 2.22 2.85 -8.37
CA ASN A 269 0.79 2.52 -8.48
C ASN A 269 0.43 2.06 -9.89
N SER A 270 0.93 2.76 -10.90
CA SER A 270 0.70 2.42 -12.30
C SER A 270 1.28 1.04 -12.64
N PHE A 271 2.51 0.75 -12.19
CA PHE A 271 3.13 -0.56 -12.35
C PHE A 271 2.34 -1.66 -11.65
N LEU A 272 1.96 -1.44 -10.39
CA LEU A 272 1.23 -2.40 -9.57
C LEU A 272 -0.26 -2.54 -9.95
N ARG A 273 -0.78 -1.68 -10.84
CA ARG A 273 -2.22 -1.58 -11.19
C ARG A 273 -3.09 -1.31 -9.96
N VAL A 274 -2.59 -0.48 -9.04
CA VAL A 274 -3.28 -0.12 -7.79
C VAL A 274 -3.78 1.30 -7.90
N ASP A 275 -5.02 1.52 -7.48
CA ASP A 275 -5.60 2.86 -7.49
C ASP A 275 -5.22 3.66 -6.23
N VAL A 276 -5.28 4.99 -6.33
CA VAL A 276 -5.13 5.87 -5.17
C VAL A 276 -6.32 5.64 -4.24
N PRO A 277 -6.11 5.32 -2.95
CA PRO A 277 -7.20 5.09 -2.02
C PRO A 277 -8.18 6.27 -1.98
N ASN A 278 -9.48 5.97 -2.00
CA ASN A 278 -10.53 7.00 -1.89
C ASN A 278 -10.50 7.71 -0.51
N SER A 279 -9.92 7.07 0.51
CA SER A 279 -9.77 7.56 1.89
C SER A 279 -8.69 8.65 2.05
N GLU A 280 -8.33 8.99 3.30
CA GLU A 280 -7.68 10.25 3.66
C GLU A 280 -6.23 10.44 3.16
N SER A 281 -5.74 11.67 3.31
CA SER A 281 -4.42 12.10 2.88
C SER A 281 -3.27 11.40 3.63
N PHE A 282 -2.13 11.27 2.96
CA PHE A 282 -0.88 10.79 3.55
C PHE A 282 0.07 11.98 3.76
N TYR A 283 0.85 11.94 4.83
CA TYR A 283 1.78 12.99 5.20
C TYR A 283 3.20 12.51 5.02
N ILE A 284 4.04 13.34 4.42
CA ILE A 284 5.48 13.12 4.35
C ILE A 284 6.16 14.19 5.19
N GLU A 285 6.91 13.74 6.21
CA GLU A 285 7.68 14.55 7.13
C GLU A 285 9.18 14.33 6.91
N VAL A 286 9.98 15.38 7.04
CA VAL A 286 11.44 15.24 7.14
C VAL A 286 11.88 15.55 8.57
N ASN A 287 12.54 14.63 9.26
CA ASN A 287 13.06 14.87 10.60
C ASN A 287 14.55 15.20 10.59
N LEU A 288 14.88 16.49 10.51
CA LEU A 288 16.26 16.97 10.49
C LEU A 288 17.02 16.82 11.81
N LEU A 289 16.35 16.39 12.90
CA LEU A 289 16.94 16.19 14.23
C LEU A 289 17.27 14.73 14.55
N ASP A 290 17.04 13.81 13.60
CA ASP A 290 17.40 12.39 13.72
C ASP A 290 18.79 12.09 13.16
N ALA A 291 19.22 10.84 13.30
CA ALA A 291 20.40 10.30 12.63
C ALA A 291 20.18 10.21 11.11
N TYR A 292 21.26 10.40 10.36
CA TYR A 292 21.26 10.31 8.90
C TYR A 292 20.68 9.00 8.37
N TRP A 293 19.89 9.12 7.30
CA TRP A 293 19.23 8.01 6.59
C TRP A 293 18.23 7.19 7.40
N ARG A 294 17.89 7.60 8.62
CA ARG A 294 16.86 6.92 9.41
C ARG A 294 15.48 7.37 8.94
N GLY A 295 14.60 6.43 8.61
CA GLY A 295 13.22 6.72 8.21
C GLY A 295 12.28 5.59 8.61
N PHE A 296 11.00 5.91 8.77
CA PHE A 296 9.97 4.96 9.16
C PHE A 296 8.56 5.52 8.98
N GLY A 297 7.58 4.63 8.81
CA GLY A 297 6.17 4.95 8.94
C GLY A 297 5.74 5.02 10.41
N LEU A 298 4.85 5.96 10.72
CA LEU A 298 4.22 6.08 12.04
C LEU A 298 2.96 5.20 12.21
N GLY A 299 2.80 4.16 11.38
CA GLY A 299 1.78 3.11 11.52
C GLY A 299 0.54 3.31 10.65
N ASN A 300 -0.40 2.37 10.77
CA ASN A 300 -1.60 2.31 9.94
C ASN A 300 -2.48 3.55 10.15
N ILE A 301 -2.79 4.11 8.99
CA ILE A 301 -3.76 5.14 8.61
C ILE A 301 -4.93 5.33 9.60
N ASP A 302 -5.51 4.34 10.27
CA ASP A 302 -6.65 4.56 11.18
C ASP A 302 -6.38 5.37 12.47
N LEU A 303 -5.16 5.36 13.01
CA LEU A 303 -4.88 5.94 14.35
C LEU A 303 -4.47 7.42 14.34
N TYR A 304 -4.08 7.93 13.17
CA TYR A 304 -3.87 9.35 12.89
C TYR A 304 -5.09 9.96 12.20
N ARG A 305 -6.30 9.63 12.69
CA ARG A 305 -7.60 10.03 12.12
C ARG A 305 -7.95 9.43 10.76
N GLY A 306 -7.15 8.54 10.18
CA GLY A 306 -7.28 8.08 8.80
C GLY A 306 -6.10 8.51 7.89
N LYS A 307 -5.00 9.07 8.44
CA LYS A 307 -3.84 9.60 7.71
C LYS A 307 -2.58 8.76 7.91
N GLY A 308 -1.97 8.24 6.85
CA GLY A 308 -0.65 7.59 6.95
C GLY A 308 0.46 8.64 7.01
N VAL A 309 1.42 8.51 7.94
CA VAL A 309 2.57 9.43 8.06
C VAL A 309 3.86 8.69 7.77
N ILE A 310 4.63 9.18 6.80
CA ILE A 310 5.95 8.71 6.42
C ILE A 310 6.97 9.75 6.89
N LEU A 311 7.90 9.32 7.74
CA LEU A 311 8.96 10.17 8.27
C LEU A 311 10.29 9.74 7.69
N THR A 312 11.03 10.69 7.12
CA THR A 312 12.38 10.48 6.60
C THR A 312 13.39 11.37 7.30
N GLY A 313 14.56 10.84 7.63
CA GLY A 313 15.63 11.56 8.32
C GLY A 313 16.46 12.43 7.37
N PRO A 314 17.52 13.08 7.90
CA PRO A 314 18.37 13.90 7.06
C PRO A 314 19.13 13.03 6.05
N SER A 315 19.27 13.54 4.84
CA SER A 315 20.00 12.91 3.74
C SER A 315 20.56 13.99 2.79
N TYR A 316 21.67 13.72 2.11
CA TYR A 316 22.21 14.66 1.12
C TYR A 316 21.31 14.79 -0.11
N GLU A 317 20.78 13.64 -0.55
CA GLU A 317 19.80 13.52 -1.62
C GLU A 317 18.50 12.95 -1.06
N PRO A 318 17.32 13.39 -1.55
CA PRO A 318 16.04 12.88 -1.10
C PRO A 318 15.97 11.35 -1.08
N ASN A 319 15.66 10.77 0.08
CA ASN A 319 15.52 9.32 0.23
C ASN A 319 14.17 8.82 -0.29
N ILE A 320 13.96 8.92 -1.61
CA ILE A 320 12.73 8.49 -2.29
C ILE A 320 12.46 7.00 -2.10
N LEU A 321 13.52 6.21 -1.99
CA LEU A 321 13.41 4.78 -1.72
C LEU A 321 12.71 4.51 -0.38
N ASN A 322 13.07 5.24 0.68
CA ASN A 322 12.40 5.10 1.98
C ASN A 322 10.92 5.47 1.88
N ILE A 323 10.57 6.55 1.17
CA ILE A 323 9.18 6.94 0.98
C ILE A 323 8.39 5.83 0.28
N VAL A 324 8.90 5.31 -0.84
CA VAL A 324 8.21 4.23 -1.57
C VAL A 324 8.15 2.94 -0.75
N HIS A 325 9.19 2.63 0.04
CA HIS A 325 9.18 1.49 0.96
C HIS A 325 8.07 1.61 2.02
N GLU A 326 7.97 2.74 2.72
CA GLU A 326 6.92 2.95 3.72
C GLU A 326 5.52 3.00 3.09
N TYR A 327 5.40 3.58 1.90
CA TYR A 327 4.15 3.60 1.14
C TYR A 327 3.69 2.17 0.77
N LEU A 328 4.60 1.32 0.31
CA LEU A 328 4.30 -0.04 -0.12
C LEU A 328 3.80 -0.94 1.02
N HIS A 329 4.15 -0.68 2.29
CA HIS A 329 3.54 -1.38 3.42
C HIS A 329 2.01 -1.23 3.42
N GLY A 330 1.49 -0.04 3.07
CA GLY A 330 0.04 0.20 2.98
C GLY A 330 -0.65 -0.50 1.79
N VAL A 331 0.10 -0.84 0.74
CA VAL A 331 -0.41 -1.52 -0.45
C VAL A 331 -0.31 -3.03 -0.32
N ILE A 332 0.84 -3.53 0.14
CA ILE A 332 1.21 -4.94 0.12
C ILE A 332 0.70 -5.68 1.35
N ASN A 333 0.80 -5.09 2.54
CA ASN A 333 0.48 -5.82 3.77
C ASN A 333 -0.98 -6.30 3.81
N PRO A 334 -2.00 -5.50 3.43
CA PRO A 334 -3.38 -5.97 3.37
C PRO A 334 -3.57 -7.15 2.41
N ILE A 335 -2.87 -7.16 1.28
CA ILE A 335 -2.93 -8.27 0.31
C ILE A 335 -2.32 -9.54 0.90
N ILE A 336 -1.18 -9.42 1.59
CA ILE A 336 -0.52 -10.56 2.24
C ILE A 336 -1.35 -11.08 3.43
N ASP A 337 -1.97 -10.19 4.20
CA ASP A 337 -2.89 -10.56 5.30
C ASP A 337 -4.11 -11.32 4.77
N ASP A 338 -4.65 -10.91 3.63
CA ASP A 338 -5.72 -11.60 2.91
C ASP A 338 -5.33 -12.96 2.30
N LEU A 339 -4.03 -13.28 2.25
CA LEU A 339 -3.45 -14.52 1.73
C LEU A 339 -2.82 -15.34 2.86
N ASP A 340 -3.35 -15.21 4.08
CA ASP A 340 -2.86 -15.85 5.30
C ASP A 340 -2.59 -17.36 5.13
N LYS A 341 -3.47 -18.07 4.42
CA LYS A 341 -3.33 -19.50 4.15
C LYS A 341 -2.08 -19.81 3.33
N GLU A 342 -1.88 -19.12 2.21
CA GLU A 342 -0.69 -19.29 1.37
C GLU A 342 0.59 -18.92 2.12
N VAL A 343 0.57 -17.83 2.90
CA VAL A 343 1.69 -17.42 3.74
C VAL A 343 2.01 -18.48 4.80
N ASN A 344 1.00 -19.00 5.49
CA ASN A 344 1.17 -20.01 6.54
C ASN A 344 1.71 -21.34 6.01
N ASN A 345 1.39 -21.70 4.77
CA ASN A 345 1.96 -22.90 4.12
C ASN A 345 3.48 -22.82 3.97
N LEU A 346 4.06 -21.62 3.89
CA LEU A 346 5.50 -21.39 3.77
C LEU A 346 6.20 -21.21 5.13
N SER A 347 5.46 -21.21 6.25
CA SER A 347 6.00 -20.92 7.58
C SER A 347 7.10 -21.87 8.06
N TYR A 348 7.23 -23.05 7.45
CA TYR A 348 8.31 -23.99 7.76
C TYR A 348 9.70 -23.43 7.43
N ASN A 349 9.79 -22.53 6.45
CA ASN A 349 11.03 -21.83 6.05
C ASN A 349 11.59 -20.93 7.17
N MET A 350 10.77 -20.57 8.16
CA MET A 350 11.22 -19.81 9.33
C MET A 350 12.38 -20.50 10.07
N LYS A 351 12.45 -21.85 10.02
CA LYS A 351 13.51 -22.63 10.67
C LYS A 351 14.90 -22.32 10.12
N GLU A 352 15.00 -21.95 8.85
CA GLU A 352 16.29 -21.72 8.17
C GLU A 352 16.88 -20.35 8.51
N ILE A 353 16.03 -19.40 8.91
CA ILE A 353 16.41 -18.01 9.15
C ILE A 353 16.45 -17.62 10.64
N GLN A 354 16.34 -18.57 11.56
CA GLN A 354 16.26 -18.29 13.01
C GLN A 354 17.44 -17.49 13.55
N GLN A 355 18.62 -17.62 12.94
CA GLN A 355 19.84 -16.92 13.36
C GLN A 355 20.14 -15.66 12.53
N SER A 356 19.26 -15.35 11.57
CA SER A 356 19.42 -14.22 10.65
C SER A 356 19.37 -12.88 11.38
N LYS A 357 19.82 -11.84 10.67
CA LYS A 357 19.77 -10.47 11.18
C LYS A 357 18.34 -9.96 11.30
N ALA A 358 17.45 -10.35 10.39
CA ALA A 358 16.03 -10.02 10.45
C ALA A 358 15.38 -10.50 11.75
N VAL A 359 15.58 -11.76 12.15
CA VAL A 359 15.03 -12.29 13.41
C VAL A 359 15.59 -11.55 14.63
N LYS A 360 16.89 -11.25 14.63
CA LYS A 360 17.53 -10.44 15.70
C LYS A 360 16.98 -9.02 15.78
N GLN A 361 16.43 -8.50 14.68
CA GLN A 361 15.78 -7.19 14.60
C GLN A 361 14.30 -7.23 15.01
N GLY A 362 13.77 -8.40 15.40
CA GLY A 362 12.39 -8.55 15.88
C GLY A 362 11.40 -9.09 14.85
N TYR A 363 11.85 -9.46 13.64
CA TYR A 363 11.02 -10.17 12.66
C TYR A 363 10.99 -11.67 12.99
N ASP A 364 10.24 -12.03 14.04
CA ASP A 364 10.26 -13.37 14.67
C ASP A 364 9.14 -14.30 14.19
N ASN A 365 8.35 -13.88 13.20
CA ASN A 365 7.32 -14.70 12.58
C ASN A 365 7.34 -14.57 11.05
N TRP A 366 6.84 -15.63 10.40
CA TRP A 366 6.92 -15.78 8.95
C TRP A 366 6.07 -14.74 8.18
N SER A 367 4.94 -14.31 8.75
CA SER A 367 4.08 -13.31 8.10
C SER A 367 4.82 -11.97 7.96
N GLU A 368 5.48 -11.50 9.02
CA GLU A 368 6.26 -10.25 8.99
C GLU A 368 7.49 -10.37 8.07
N ILE A 369 8.17 -11.52 8.04
CA ILE A 369 9.26 -11.76 7.07
C ILE A 369 8.74 -11.71 5.63
N THR A 370 7.56 -12.27 5.37
CA THR A 370 6.95 -12.29 4.04
C THR A 370 6.62 -10.87 3.59
N LYS A 371 5.86 -10.13 4.40
CA LYS A 371 5.49 -8.73 4.13
C LYS A 371 6.71 -7.86 3.84
N GLU A 372 7.69 -7.91 4.74
CA GLU A 372 8.90 -7.10 4.63
C GLU A 372 9.75 -7.49 3.40
N SER A 373 9.83 -8.77 3.05
CA SER A 373 10.52 -9.23 1.84
C SER A 373 9.88 -8.70 0.56
N PHE A 374 8.55 -8.73 0.46
CA PHE A 374 7.83 -8.17 -0.69
C PHE A 374 8.04 -6.65 -0.80
N VAL A 375 7.89 -5.93 0.31
CA VAL A 375 8.08 -4.47 0.33
C VAL A 375 9.52 -4.08 -0.04
N ARG A 376 10.53 -4.81 0.46
CA ARG A 376 11.94 -4.60 0.09
C ARG A 376 12.22 -4.87 -1.38
N ALA A 377 11.64 -5.93 -1.93
CA ALA A 377 11.79 -6.27 -3.34
C ALA A 377 11.20 -5.17 -4.23
N LEU A 378 9.95 -4.79 -3.98
CA LEU A 378 9.22 -3.84 -4.80
C LEU A 378 9.77 -2.41 -4.69
N SER A 379 10.15 -1.95 -3.49
CA SER A 379 10.71 -0.59 -3.35
C SER A 379 12.01 -0.43 -4.15
N ARG A 380 12.85 -1.47 -4.16
CA ARG A 380 14.07 -1.51 -4.98
C ARG A 380 13.77 -1.60 -6.47
N LYS A 381 12.75 -2.35 -6.87
CA LYS A 381 12.33 -2.45 -8.27
C LYS A 381 11.86 -1.10 -8.81
N MET A 382 11.14 -0.32 -8.00
CA MET A 382 10.55 0.95 -8.45
C MET A 382 11.53 2.13 -8.46
N VAL A 383 12.41 2.23 -7.44
CA VAL A 383 13.28 3.40 -7.23
C VAL A 383 14.77 3.09 -7.31
N GLY A 384 15.18 1.88 -6.94
CA GLY A 384 16.56 1.59 -6.53
C GLY A 384 17.61 1.45 -7.64
N GLY A 385 17.21 1.46 -8.92
CA GLY A 385 18.08 0.99 -10.00
C GLY A 385 18.44 -0.50 -9.85
N TYR A 386 18.91 -1.14 -10.93
CA TYR A 386 19.27 -2.57 -10.86
C TYR A 386 20.58 -2.74 -10.05
N SER A 387 20.46 -3.07 -8.76
CA SER A 387 21.59 -3.44 -7.89
C SER A 387 21.33 -4.81 -7.26
N MET A 388 21.70 -5.86 -7.99
CA MET A 388 21.49 -7.23 -7.53
C MET A 388 22.24 -7.53 -6.22
N ASN A 389 23.40 -6.89 -6.00
CA ASN A 389 24.16 -7.00 -4.76
C ASN A 389 23.35 -6.56 -3.52
N GLU A 390 22.53 -5.51 -3.66
CA GLU A 390 21.68 -5.05 -2.57
C GLU A 390 20.55 -6.05 -2.29
N ILE A 391 19.91 -6.57 -3.34
CA ILE A 391 18.87 -7.59 -3.22
C ILE A 391 19.41 -8.86 -2.55
N GLU A 392 20.58 -9.33 -2.97
CA GLU A 392 21.24 -10.49 -2.39
C GLU A 392 21.63 -10.27 -0.92
N ARG A 393 22.05 -9.05 -0.57
CA ARG A 393 22.30 -8.69 0.83
C ARG A 393 21.02 -8.76 1.67
N GLN A 394 19.90 -8.23 1.18
CA GLN A 394 18.61 -8.28 1.91
C GLN A 394 18.15 -9.73 2.13
N THR A 395 18.25 -10.57 1.10
CA THR A 395 17.98 -12.02 1.21
C THR A 395 18.88 -12.67 2.26
N SER A 396 20.18 -12.37 2.24
CA SER A 396 21.15 -12.91 3.20
C SER A 396 20.94 -12.42 4.64
N ASP A 397 20.39 -11.21 4.82
CA ASP A 397 20.03 -10.65 6.12
C ASP A 397 18.82 -11.38 6.75
N GLY A 398 18.11 -12.22 6.00
CA GLY A 398 16.99 -13.05 6.48
C GLY A 398 15.65 -12.76 5.81
N PHE A 399 15.56 -11.74 4.95
CA PHE A 399 14.36 -11.44 4.16
C PHE A 399 14.34 -12.32 2.90
N VAL A 400 14.23 -13.63 3.13
CA VAL A 400 14.59 -14.67 2.15
C VAL A 400 13.82 -14.60 0.83
N LEU A 401 12.57 -14.13 0.85
CA LEU A 401 11.76 -14.00 -0.36
C LEU A 401 12.17 -12.80 -1.25
N THR A 402 13.02 -11.88 -0.77
CA THR A 402 13.28 -10.60 -1.46
C THR A 402 13.75 -10.79 -2.91
N LYS A 403 14.78 -11.63 -3.13
CA LYS A 403 15.31 -11.91 -4.47
C LYS A 403 14.28 -12.55 -5.38
N TYR A 404 13.63 -13.62 -4.90
CA TYR A 404 12.63 -14.34 -5.68
C TYR A 404 11.47 -13.43 -6.09
N VAL A 405 10.92 -12.64 -5.16
CA VAL A 405 9.85 -11.67 -5.46
C VAL A 405 10.33 -10.63 -6.47
N TYR A 406 11.54 -10.09 -6.31
CA TYR A 406 12.08 -9.09 -7.23
C TYR A 406 12.12 -9.58 -8.68
N GLU A 407 12.56 -10.82 -8.88
CA GLU A 407 12.67 -11.50 -10.19
C GLU A 407 11.28 -11.88 -10.73
N GLU A 408 10.39 -12.45 -9.91
CA GLU A 408 9.05 -12.81 -10.37
C GLU A 408 8.27 -11.60 -10.87
N PHE A 409 8.40 -10.45 -10.22
CA PHE A 409 7.73 -9.22 -10.66
C PHE A 409 8.19 -8.68 -12.03
N ASP A 410 9.24 -9.22 -12.66
CA ASP A 410 9.51 -8.96 -14.09
C ASP A 410 8.38 -9.47 -15.00
N LYS A 411 7.62 -10.47 -14.55
CA LYS A 411 6.51 -11.07 -15.30
C LYS A 411 5.17 -10.35 -15.07
N TYR A 412 5.11 -9.41 -14.12
CA TYR A 412 3.83 -8.82 -13.70
C TYR A 412 3.21 -7.94 -14.79
N GLU A 413 4.03 -7.24 -15.59
CA GLU A 413 3.53 -6.33 -16.62
C GLU A 413 2.66 -7.07 -17.65
N ASP A 414 3.04 -8.31 -17.99
CA ASP A 414 2.33 -9.20 -18.92
C ASP A 414 1.33 -10.14 -18.22
N TYR A 415 1.25 -10.11 -16.88
CA TYR A 415 0.35 -10.99 -16.14
C TYR A 415 -1.12 -10.60 -16.37
N ASP A 416 -1.92 -11.62 -16.65
CA ASP A 416 -3.36 -11.51 -16.87
C ASP A 416 -4.12 -11.82 -15.57
N GLY A 417 -4.28 -10.79 -14.73
CA GLY A 417 -4.95 -10.88 -13.44
C GLY A 417 -4.59 -9.71 -12.51
N THR A 418 -5.10 -9.78 -11.29
CA THR A 418 -4.90 -8.76 -10.25
C THR A 418 -3.55 -8.94 -9.54
N LEU A 419 -3.08 -7.88 -8.88
CA LEU A 419 -1.90 -7.92 -8.01
C LEU A 419 -2.00 -9.03 -6.95
N LYS A 420 -3.18 -9.20 -6.34
CA LYS A 420 -3.43 -10.23 -5.32
C LYS A 420 -3.32 -11.64 -5.88
N GLU A 421 -3.81 -11.88 -7.10
CA GLU A 421 -3.67 -13.17 -7.77
C GLU A 421 -2.22 -13.46 -8.10
N PHE A 422 -1.50 -12.47 -8.62
CA PHE A 422 -0.09 -12.61 -8.92
C PHE A 422 0.75 -12.93 -7.67
N ILE A 423 0.53 -12.19 -6.57
CA ILE A 423 1.19 -12.46 -5.28
C ILE A 423 0.85 -13.87 -4.77
N ARG A 424 -0.40 -14.31 -4.92
CA ARG A 424 -0.80 -15.68 -4.54
C ARG A 424 -0.05 -16.73 -5.37
N ASP A 425 0.12 -16.51 -6.67
CA ASP A 425 0.84 -17.44 -7.55
C ASP A 425 2.34 -17.50 -7.21
N ILE A 426 2.95 -16.36 -6.89
CA ILE A 426 4.34 -16.29 -6.37
C ILE A 426 4.47 -17.14 -5.11
N LEU A 427 3.58 -16.95 -4.12
CA LEU A 427 3.63 -17.68 -2.85
C LEU A 427 3.41 -19.19 -3.03
N LYS A 428 2.53 -19.61 -3.94
CA LYS A 428 2.28 -21.04 -4.22
C LYS A 428 3.43 -21.72 -4.97
N SER A 429 4.19 -20.94 -5.74
CA SER A 429 5.28 -21.45 -6.57
C SER A 429 6.63 -21.40 -5.86
N TYR A 430 6.70 -20.79 -4.67
CA TYR A 430 7.91 -20.77 -3.86
C TYR A 430 8.12 -22.14 -3.21
N GLU A 431 9.22 -22.81 -3.59
CA GLU A 431 9.63 -24.12 -3.08
C GLU A 431 10.56 -24.04 -1.88
#